data_AF-A0A7S3L9V7-F1
#
_entry.id   AF-A0A7S3L9V7-F1
#
_cell.length_a   1.000
_cell.length_b   1.000
_cell.length_c   1.000
_cell.angle_alpha   90.00
_cell.angle_beta   90.00
_cell.angle_gamma   90.00
#
_symmetry.space_group_name_H-M   'P 1'
#
loop_
_entity.id
_entity.type
_entity.pdbx_description
1 polymer ?
#
loop_
_entity_poly.entity_id
_entity_poly.type
_entity_poly.pdbx_seq_one_letter_code
_entity_poly.pdbx_strand_id
1 'polypeptide(L)'
;ERMPTALLLRAQAQAILLKFAHAHQDLQRILDTDPEHRQALKMLRQLSQKQKETQQRDKTLAKEVCKWVETSTAAAQEPPPAKPKQQPNESAAKDDLSSKLWSYFTCSTLE
;
A
#
# COMPACT_ATOMS: atom_id res chain seq x y z
N GLU A 1 14.31 27.22 -26.52
CA GLU A 1 13.50 26.58 -25.45
C GLU A 1 13.69 25.06 -25.52
N ARG A 2 14.16 24.39 -24.45
CA ARG A 2 14.37 22.92 -24.40
C ARG A 2 13.44 22.21 -23.40
N MET A 3 12.44 22.92 -22.88
CA MET A 3 11.53 22.47 -21.82
C MET A 3 10.78 21.16 -22.12
N PRO A 4 10.20 20.93 -23.32
CA PRO A 4 9.40 19.72 -23.56
C PRO A 4 10.23 18.43 -23.45
N THR A 5 11.52 18.46 -23.83
CA THR A 5 12.39 17.29 -23.74
C THR A 5 12.71 16.90 -22.30
N ALA A 6 12.95 17.87 -21.41
CA ALA A 6 13.27 17.60 -20.01
C ALA A 6 12.07 17.02 -19.24
N LEU A 7 10.87 17.57 -19.46
CA LEU A 7 9.64 17.06 -18.85
C LEU A 7 9.33 15.64 -19.33
N LEU A 8 9.54 15.36 -20.62
CA LEU A 8 9.28 14.04 -21.18
C LEU A 8 10.21 12.98 -20.58
N LEU A 9 11.51 13.28 -20.47
CA LEU A 9 12.49 12.38 -19.86
C LEU A 9 12.18 12.14 -18.38
N ARG A 10 11.79 13.19 -17.64
CA ARG A 10 11.41 13.06 -16.22
C ARG A 10 10.16 12.21 -16.05
N ALA A 11 9.13 12.44 -16.87
CA ALA A 11 7.93 11.64 -16.86
C ALA A 11 8.21 10.17 -17.20
N GLN A 12 9.14 9.89 -18.13
CA GLN A 12 9.57 8.53 -18.46
C GLN A 12 10.25 7.85 -17.26
N ALA A 13 11.16 8.54 -16.57
CA ALA A 13 11.81 8.03 -15.37
C ALA A 13 10.80 7.76 -14.25
N GLN A 14 9.87 8.69 -14.01
CA GLN A 14 8.81 8.51 -13.01
C GLN A 14 7.88 7.34 -13.34
N ALA A 15 7.57 7.12 -14.63
CA ALA A 15 6.77 5.97 -15.06
C ALA A 15 7.50 4.63 -14.84
N ILE A 16 8.83 4.59 -14.99
CA ILE A 16 9.65 3.41 -14.66
C ILE A 16 9.59 3.13 -13.14
N LEU A 17 9.62 4.18 -12.33
CA LEU A 17 9.52 4.09 -10.87
C LEU A 17 8.08 3.86 -10.36
N LEU A 18 7.12 3.58 -11.25
CA LEU A 18 5.70 3.41 -10.93
C LEU A 18 5.05 4.63 -10.24
N LYS A 19 5.68 5.82 -10.34
CA LYS A 19 5.16 7.09 -9.82
C LYS A 19 4.21 7.72 -10.82
N PHE A 20 3.12 7.02 -11.14
CA PHE A 20 2.19 7.37 -12.22
C PHE A 20 1.59 8.78 -12.11
N ALA A 21 1.25 9.23 -10.89
CA ALA A 21 0.69 10.57 -10.67
C ALA A 21 1.67 11.69 -11.07
N HIS A 22 2.95 11.54 -10.75
CA HIS A 22 3.99 12.52 -11.09
C HIS A 22 4.23 12.54 -12.59
N ALA A 23 4.31 11.35 -13.21
CA ALA A 23 4.51 11.24 -14.65
C ALA A 23 3.33 11.83 -15.43
N HIS A 24 2.11 11.70 -14.92
CA HIS A 24 0.92 12.34 -15.47
C HIS A 24 1.00 13.87 -15.37
N GLN A 25 1.41 14.43 -14.23
CA GLN A 25 1.55 15.88 -14.05
C GLN A 25 2.58 16.47 -15.03
N ASP A 26 3.71 15.78 -15.23
CA ASP A 26 4.74 16.23 -16.17
C ASP A 26 4.25 16.17 -17.63
N LEU A 27 3.49 15.13 -17.99
CA LEU A 27 2.87 15.03 -19.31
C LEU A 27 1.78 16.08 -19.53
N GLN A 28 0.98 16.37 -18.51
CA GLN A 28 -0.04 17.41 -18.58
C GLN A 28 0.60 18.78 -18.87
N ARG A 29 1.70 19.12 -18.19
CA ARG A 29 2.43 20.37 -18.46
C ARG A 29 2.94 20.49 -19.89
N ILE A 30 3.35 19.37 -20.50
CA ILE A 30 3.74 19.35 -21.92
C ILE A 30 2.52 19.66 -22.78
N LEU A 31 1.38 19.02 -22.52
CA LEU A 31 0.15 19.20 -23.30
C LEU A 31 -0.50 20.57 -23.09
N ASP A 32 -0.32 21.20 -21.92
CA ASP A 32 -0.76 22.56 -21.66
C ASP A 32 0.01 23.57 -22.54
N THR A 33 1.25 23.24 -22.92
CA THR A 33 2.10 24.07 -23.80
C THR A 33 1.94 23.69 -25.28
N ASP A 34 1.88 22.39 -25.58
CA ASP A 34 1.71 21.82 -26.92
C ASP A 34 0.66 20.68 -26.86
N PRO A 35 -0.62 21.00 -27.11
CA PRO A 35 -1.70 20.02 -27.04
C PRO A 35 -1.58 18.86 -28.04
N GLU A 36 -0.87 19.07 -29.14
CA GLU A 36 -0.70 18.07 -30.21
C GLU A 36 0.60 17.27 -30.07
N HIS A 37 1.31 17.40 -28.95
CA HIS A 37 2.57 16.72 -28.71
C HIS A 37 2.40 15.19 -28.73
N ARG A 38 2.61 14.58 -29.90
CA ARG A 38 2.32 13.17 -30.20
C ARG A 38 2.94 12.21 -29.20
N GLN A 39 4.17 12.48 -28.78
CA GLN A 39 4.90 11.61 -27.87
C GLN A 39 4.33 11.66 -26.45
N ALA A 40 3.82 12.83 -26.01
CA ALA A 40 3.20 12.97 -24.70
C ALA A 40 1.84 12.25 -24.67
N LEU A 41 1.04 12.43 -25.72
CA LEU A 41 -0.23 11.70 -25.89
C LEU A 41 -0.04 10.18 -25.92
N LYS A 42 0.98 9.70 -26.64
CA LYS A 42 1.34 8.28 -26.67
C LYS A 42 1.71 7.78 -25.27
N MET A 43 2.51 8.54 -24.54
CA MET A 43 2.97 8.14 -23.22
C MET A 43 1.84 8.14 -22.18
N LEU A 44 0.88 9.07 -22.25
CA LEU A 44 -0.31 9.05 -21.38
C LEU A 44 -1.13 7.77 -21.56
N ARG A 45 -1.34 7.32 -22.80
CA ARG A 45 -2.05 6.05 -23.06
C ARG A 45 -1.30 4.88 -22.42
N GLN A 46 0.01 4.79 -22.62
CA GLN A 46 0.85 3.74 -22.04
C GLN A 46 0.84 3.77 -20.51
N LEU A 47 0.88 4.96 -19.91
CA LEU A 47 0.86 5.16 -18.47
C LEU A 47 -0.46 4.67 -17.88
N SER A 48 -1.60 5.01 -18.50
CA SER A 48 -2.92 4.55 -18.06
C SER A 48 -3.06 3.02 -18.09
N GLN A 49 -2.50 2.37 -19.12
CA GLN A 49 -2.51 0.92 -19.23
C GLN A 49 -1.64 0.27 -18.16
N LYS A 50 -0.40 0.74 -17.98
CA LYS A 50 0.50 0.24 -16.93
C LYS A 50 -0.09 0.41 -15.54
N GLN A 51 -0.72 1.55 -15.25
CA GLN A 51 -1.37 1.79 -13.97
C GLN A 51 -2.47 0.76 -13.68
N LYS A 52 -3.33 0.46 -14.67
CA LYS A 52 -4.37 -0.56 -14.53
C LYS A 52 -3.78 -1.93 -14.27
N GLU A 53 -2.73 -2.32 -15.00
CA GLU A 53 -2.07 -3.60 -14.81
C GLU A 53 -1.43 -3.73 -13.43
N THR A 54 -0.73 -2.70 -12.96
CA THR A 54 -0.16 -2.68 -11.60
C THR A 54 -1.25 -2.82 -10.55
N GLN A 55 -2.34 -2.05 -10.66
CA GLN A 55 -3.47 -2.17 -9.72
C GLN A 55 -4.12 -3.55 -9.73
N GLN A 56 -4.21 -4.20 -10.89
CA GLN A 56 -4.74 -5.57 -10.96
C GLN A 56 -3.80 -6.56 -10.28
N ARG A 57 -2.49 -6.46 -10.51
CA ARG A 57 -1.49 -7.30 -9.83
C ARG A 57 -1.53 -7.10 -8.32
N ASP A 58 -1.58 -5.84 -7.87
CA ASP A 58 -1.65 -5.51 -6.44
C ASP A 58 -2.93 -6.06 -5.79
N LYS A 59 -4.07 -5.98 -6.49
CA LYS A 59 -5.34 -6.58 -6.02
C LYS A 59 -5.27 -8.10 -5.91
N THR A 60 -4.63 -8.76 -6.87
CA THR A 60 -4.43 -10.21 -6.83
C THR A 60 -3.52 -10.60 -5.66
N LEU A 61 -2.39 -9.92 -5.52
CA LEU A 61 -1.45 -10.14 -4.43
C LEU A 61 -2.11 -9.94 -3.06
N ALA A 62 -2.88 -8.86 -2.90
CA ALA A 62 -3.60 -8.59 -1.65
C ALA A 62 -4.55 -9.74 -1.27
N LYS A 63 -5.27 -10.31 -2.25
CA LYS A 63 -6.15 -11.46 -2.00
C LYS A 63 -5.38 -12.71 -1.57
N GLU A 64 -4.25 -12.98 -2.22
CA GLU A 64 -3.40 -14.11 -1.87
C GLU A 64 -2.82 -13.97 -0.46
N VAL A 65 -2.35 -12.77 -0.10
CA VAL A 65 -1.85 -12.47 1.24
C VAL A 65 -2.95 -12.65 2.29
N CYS A 66 -4.16 -12.12 2.06
CA CYS A 66 -5.29 -12.33 2.98
C CYS A 66 -5.61 -13.81 3.16
N LYS A 67 -5.67 -14.58 2.06
CA LYS A 67 -5.91 -16.02 2.10
C LYS A 67 -4.83 -16.76 2.89
N TRP A 68 -3.56 -16.41 2.73
CA TRP A 68 -2.47 -17.00 3.49
C TRP A 68 -2.61 -16.72 4.98
N VAL A 69 -2.88 -15.47 5.36
CA VAL A 69 -3.13 -15.07 6.75
C VAL A 69 -4.30 -15.85 7.35
N GLU A 70 -5.43 -15.98 6.63
CA GLU A 70 -6.58 -16.78 7.06
C GLU A 70 -6.20 -18.25 7.28
N THR A 71 -5.46 -18.87 6.36
CA THR A 71 -5.04 -20.28 6.52
C THR A 71 -4.08 -20.49 7.68
N SER A 72 -3.15 -19.55 7.91
CA SER A 72 -2.20 -19.64 9.03
C SER A 72 -2.87 -19.40 10.38
N THR A 73 -3.83 -18.48 10.45
CA THR A 73 -4.57 -18.17 11.69
C THR A 73 -5.61 -19.25 12.03
N ALA A 74 -6.27 -19.82 11.03
CA ALA A 74 -7.19 -20.94 11.21
C ALA A 74 -6.47 -22.22 11.69
N ALA A 75 -5.26 -22.50 11.19
CA ALA A 75 -4.44 -23.62 11.65
C ALA A 75 -3.92 -23.43 13.10
N ALA A 76 -3.80 -22.19 13.57
CA ALA A 76 -3.41 -21.88 14.95
C ALA A 76 -4.59 -21.95 15.94
N GLN A 77 -5.84 -21.85 15.45
CA GLN A 77 -7.04 -22.13 16.23
C GLN A 77 -7.40 -23.62 16.11
N GLU A 78 -6.58 -24.51 16.69
CA GLU A 78 -7.12 -25.81 17.09
C GLU A 78 -8.24 -25.59 18.13
N PRO A 79 -9.30 -26.42 18.12
CA PRO A 79 -10.39 -26.32 19.08
C PRO A 79 -9.84 -26.35 20.50
N PRO A 80 -10.40 -25.56 21.44
CA PRO A 80 -9.90 -25.51 22.81
C PRO A 80 -9.81 -26.94 23.37
N PRO A 81 -8.67 -27.37 23.94
CA PRO A 81 -8.61 -28.65 24.61
C PRO A 81 -9.73 -28.68 25.64
N ALA A 82 -10.57 -29.71 25.58
CA ALA A 82 -11.71 -29.90 26.46
C ALA A 82 -11.31 -29.55 27.89
N LYS A 83 -11.99 -28.56 28.47
CA LYS A 83 -11.76 -28.02 29.82
C LYS A 83 -11.38 -29.14 30.80
N PRO A 84 -10.14 -29.18 31.34
CA PRO A 84 -9.87 -29.93 32.55
C PRO A 84 -10.77 -29.35 33.64
N LYS A 85 -11.53 -30.23 34.31
CA LYS A 85 -12.41 -29.89 35.42
C LYS A 85 -11.67 -28.97 36.40
N GLN A 86 -12.27 -27.82 36.67
CA GLN A 86 -11.85 -26.89 37.71
C GLN A 86 -11.69 -27.64 39.04
N GLN A 87 -10.50 -27.57 39.64
CA GLN A 87 -10.36 -27.62 41.10
C GLN A 87 -10.18 -26.19 41.61
N PRO A 88 -10.82 -25.81 42.73
CA PRO A 88 -10.75 -24.47 43.27
C PRO A 88 -9.60 -24.35 44.30
N ASN A 89 -8.62 -23.50 44.04
CA ASN A 89 -7.82 -22.79 45.07
C ASN A 89 -7.11 -21.60 44.39
N GLU A 90 -7.50 -20.37 44.68
CA GLU A 90 -7.13 -19.55 45.84
C GLU A 90 -5.94 -18.62 45.53
N SER A 91 -6.29 -17.33 45.45
CA SER A 91 -5.50 -16.14 45.75
C SER A 91 -4.57 -15.50 44.69
N ALA A 92 -4.95 -14.23 44.41
CA ALA A 92 -4.10 -13.05 44.51
C ALA A 92 -3.18 -12.64 43.34
N ALA A 93 -3.74 -11.70 42.57
CA ALA A 93 -3.24 -10.32 42.44
C ALA A 93 -2.15 -9.99 41.39
N LYS A 94 -2.42 -8.86 40.71
CA LYS A 94 -1.49 -7.92 40.03
C LYS A 94 -1.08 -8.30 38.60
N ASP A 95 -0.99 -7.40 37.62
CA ASP A 95 -1.33 -5.98 37.53
C ASP A 95 -1.41 -5.61 36.04
N ASP A 96 -2.20 -4.58 35.81
CA ASP A 96 -2.58 -3.91 34.56
C ASP A 96 -1.41 -3.25 33.82
N LEU A 97 -0.64 -4.04 33.05
CA LEU A 97 0.48 -3.57 32.22
C LEU A 97 0.17 -3.48 30.71
N SER A 98 -0.98 -4.00 30.26
CA SER A 98 -1.31 -4.03 28.84
C SER A 98 -1.89 -2.72 28.30
N SER A 99 -2.60 -1.96 29.15
CA SER A 99 -3.28 -0.73 28.74
C SER A 99 -2.33 0.47 28.54
N LYS A 100 -1.15 0.47 29.21
CA LYS A 100 -0.17 1.57 29.10
C LYS A 100 0.71 1.51 27.86
N LEU A 101 0.86 0.34 27.22
CA LEU A 101 1.72 0.18 26.04
C LEU A 101 1.09 0.72 24.74
N TRP A 102 -0.24 0.85 24.68
CA TRP A 102 -0.93 1.39 23.51
C TRP A 102 -0.94 2.93 23.47
N SER A 103 -0.69 3.60 24.60
CA SER A 103 -0.61 5.07 24.66
C SER A 103 0.67 5.64 24.04
N TYR A 104 1.74 4.84 23.90
CA TYR A 104 3.01 5.31 23.35
C TYR A 104 3.11 5.23 21.82
N PHE A 105 2.16 4.56 21.14
CA PHE A 105 2.23 4.35 19.69
C PHE A 105 1.43 5.37 18.86
N THR A 106 0.57 6.18 19.48
CA THR A 106 -0.30 7.15 18.76
C THR A 106 0.13 8.61 18.89
N CYS A 107 1.25 8.92 19.55
CA CYS A 107 1.72 10.28 19.79
C CYS A 107 3.11 10.56 19.18
N SER A 108 3.28 10.35 17.86
CA SER A 108 4.50 10.76 17.13
C SER A 108 4.21 11.23 15.70
N THR A 109 3.15 12.02 15.53
CA THR A 109 2.92 12.79 14.30
C THR A 109 2.26 14.12 14.68
N LEU A 110 3.05 15.02 15.27
CA LEU A 110 2.81 16.46 15.27
C LEU A 110 4.07 17.14 15.79
N GLU A 111 5.02 17.34 14.88
CA GLU A 111 5.88 18.53 14.80
C GLU A 111 6.34 18.70 13.35
#